data_AF-A0A212PIB8-F1
#
_entry.id   AF-A0A212PIB8-F1
#
_cell.length_a   1.000
_cell.length_b   1.000
_cell.length_c   1.000
_cell.angle_alpha   90.00
_cell.angle_beta   90.00
_cell.angle_gamma   90.00
#
_symmetry.space_group_name_H-M   'P 1'
#
loop_
_entity.id
_entity.type
_entity.pdbx_description
1 polymer ?
#
loop_
_entity_poly.entity_id
_entity_poly.type
_entity_poly.pdbx_seq_one_letter_code
_entity_poly.pdbx_strand_id
1 'polypeptide(L)'
;MIKRVLVTAAALSALVMASQAMAAPKLVVKDNLTPANDVFVVEDTGDFQVPGSFKFNNTSNFLGIGIDTPTAAFHVNYKTASAPFLLERELDNSGAVSLTADNYAAANGGSLVGSGMLFRFSKGTKSSPSNVANGDRLGFLTFGGMAGGAMRHTAAINALVDAGTISSTSLPTYIEFATTANGSVSRLERLRIAGDGRIRLSNQPAAPANNAACTTGDMILDAPNGFLYLCTGTNSWKRTSFAAY
;
A
#
# COMPACT_ATOMS: atom_id res chain seq x y z
N MET A 1 -46.74 12.10 74.78
CA MET A 1 -45.54 12.97 74.65
C MET A 1 -44.81 12.66 73.35
N ILE A 2 -44.86 13.62 72.42
CA ILE A 2 -43.94 14.02 71.33
C ILE A 2 -42.64 13.21 71.02
N LYS A 3 -42.46 12.95 69.70
CA LYS A 3 -41.23 12.79 68.84
C LYS A 3 -40.33 11.54 69.04
N ARG A 4 -39.69 10.92 68.03
CA ARG A 4 -39.07 11.38 66.77
C ARG A 4 -39.10 10.29 65.68
N VAL A 5 -39.15 10.72 64.41
CA VAL A 5 -38.77 9.96 63.20
C VAL A 5 -37.24 9.80 63.15
N LEU A 6 -36.75 8.63 62.72
CA LEU A 6 -35.39 8.49 62.18
C LEU A 6 -35.43 7.63 60.90
N VAL A 7 -34.91 8.20 59.81
CA VAL A 7 -34.66 7.57 58.51
C VAL A 7 -33.16 7.35 58.40
N THR A 8 -32.70 6.14 58.00
CA THR A 8 -31.36 5.89 57.43
C THR A 8 -31.43 4.59 56.62
N ALA A 9 -31.47 4.64 55.28
CA ALA A 9 -30.36 4.77 54.32
C ALA A 9 -29.84 3.40 53.83
N ALA A 10 -29.97 3.17 52.53
CA ALA A 10 -29.57 1.96 51.82
C ALA A 10 -28.04 1.76 51.84
N ALA A 11 -27.58 0.53 52.11
CA ALA A 11 -26.23 0.11 51.77
C ALA A 11 -26.31 -0.71 50.47
N LEU A 12 -26.18 0.00 49.35
CA LEU A 12 -25.80 -0.59 48.06
C LEU A 12 -24.35 -1.05 48.23
N SER A 13 -24.12 -2.36 48.40
CA SER A 13 -22.78 -2.93 48.48
C SER A 13 -22.07 -2.70 47.15
N ALA A 14 -21.25 -1.65 47.09
CA ALA A 14 -20.41 -1.35 45.96
C ALA A 14 -19.45 -2.52 45.73
N LEU A 15 -19.60 -3.16 44.57
CA LEU A 15 -18.64 -4.07 43.98
C LEU A 15 -17.35 -3.27 43.75
N VAL A 16 -16.35 -3.46 44.61
CA VAL A 16 -14.99 -2.97 44.34
C VAL A 16 -14.46 -3.81 43.18
N MET A 17 -14.72 -3.38 41.95
CA MET A 17 -13.83 -3.71 40.85
C MET A 17 -12.53 -3.00 41.18
N ALA A 18 -11.56 -3.75 41.70
CA ALA A 18 -10.18 -3.30 41.69
C ALA A 18 -9.82 -3.04 40.22
N SER A 19 -9.94 -1.79 39.78
CA SER A 19 -9.22 -1.35 38.60
C SER A 19 -7.76 -1.62 38.94
N GLN A 20 -7.13 -2.51 38.20
CA GLN A 20 -5.69 -2.73 38.32
C GLN A 20 -5.05 -1.34 38.23
N ALA A 21 -4.54 -0.84 39.36
CA ALA A 21 -3.83 0.43 39.37
C ALA A 21 -2.68 0.23 38.39
N MET A 22 -2.68 0.99 37.29
CA MET A 22 -1.54 0.99 36.37
C MET A 22 -0.31 1.30 37.22
N ALA A 23 0.67 0.38 37.23
CA ALA A 23 1.90 0.55 37.99
C ALA A 23 2.54 1.90 37.61
N ALA A 24 3.04 2.62 38.62
CA ALA A 24 3.63 3.94 38.39
C ALA A 24 4.79 3.82 37.37
N PRO A 25 4.97 4.81 36.47
CA PRO A 25 6.06 4.77 35.51
C PRO A 25 7.42 4.79 36.22
N LYS A 26 8.35 3.99 35.71
CA LYS A 26 9.71 3.81 36.24
C LYS A 26 10.60 5.02 35.98
N LEU A 27 10.42 5.65 34.82
CA LEU A 27 11.11 6.87 34.43
C LEU A 27 10.12 7.75 33.68
N VAL A 28 10.02 9.00 34.11
CA VAL A 28 9.25 10.04 33.42
C VAL A 28 10.16 11.23 33.21
N VAL A 29 10.31 11.65 31.97
CA VAL A 29 10.91 12.92 31.61
C VAL A 29 9.78 13.91 31.35
N LYS A 30 9.83 15.06 32.02
CA LYS A 30 8.84 16.13 31.88
C LYS A 30 9.29 17.15 30.85
N ASP A 31 8.34 17.81 30.20
CA ASP A 31 8.64 19.05 29.49
C ASP A 31 8.96 20.16 30.49
N ASN A 32 10.09 20.85 30.30
CA ASN A 32 10.49 21.96 31.16
C ASN A 32 9.59 23.20 30.98
N LEU A 33 8.98 23.38 29.81
CA LEU A 33 8.08 24.50 29.52
C LEU A 33 6.63 24.20 29.96
N THR A 34 6.20 22.94 29.83
CA THR A 34 4.92 22.46 30.35
C THR A 34 5.11 21.24 31.25
N PRO A 35 5.49 21.41 32.54
CA PRO A 35 5.81 20.31 33.46
C PRO A 35 4.70 19.29 33.75
N ALA A 36 3.46 19.61 33.35
CA ALA A 36 2.35 18.68 33.38
C ALA A 36 2.46 17.60 32.29
N ASN A 37 3.19 17.87 31.20
CA ASN A 37 3.34 17.00 30.05
C ASN A 37 4.56 16.09 30.18
N ASP A 38 4.37 14.83 29.81
CA ASP A 38 5.44 13.84 29.72
C ASP A 38 5.99 13.82 28.29
N VAL A 39 7.31 13.87 28.16
CA VAL A 39 7.98 13.79 26.84
C VAL A 39 8.58 12.41 26.58
N PHE A 40 8.83 11.64 27.63
CA PHE A 40 9.38 10.29 27.54
C PHE A 40 8.97 9.52 28.79
N VAL A 41 8.33 8.37 28.62
CA VAL A 41 7.81 7.55 29.72
C VAL A 41 8.24 6.11 29.54
N VAL A 42 8.89 5.54 30.55
CA VAL A 42 9.13 4.10 30.68
C VAL A 42 8.24 3.58 31.78
N GLU A 43 7.40 2.61 31.46
CA GLU A 43 6.50 1.95 32.41
C GLU A 43 7.13 0.68 32.99
N ASP A 44 6.71 0.29 34.19
CA ASP A 44 7.16 -0.97 34.82
C ASP A 44 6.71 -2.21 34.05
N THR A 45 5.66 -2.07 33.23
CA THR A 45 5.17 -3.09 32.29
C THR A 45 6.17 -3.39 31.16
N GLY A 46 7.22 -2.58 31.02
CA GLY A 46 8.18 -2.64 29.91
C GLY A 46 7.75 -1.82 28.69
N ASP A 47 6.58 -1.18 28.73
CA ASP A 47 6.18 -0.21 27.72
C ASP A 47 7.10 1.01 27.78
N PHE A 48 7.42 1.55 26.61
CA PHE A 48 8.18 2.79 26.48
C PHE A 48 7.56 3.68 25.41
N GLN A 49 7.37 4.97 25.70
CA GLN A 49 6.70 5.90 24.79
C GLN A 49 7.23 7.34 24.83
N VAL A 50 7.12 8.00 23.68
CA VAL A 50 6.99 9.45 23.53
C VAL A 50 5.51 9.72 23.24
N PRO A 51 4.74 10.26 24.21
CA PRO A 51 3.29 10.38 24.08
C PRO A 51 2.86 11.05 22.76
N GLY A 52 1.92 10.41 22.05
CA GLY A 52 1.39 10.87 20.77
C GLY A 52 2.32 10.71 19.55
N SER A 53 3.55 10.23 19.72
CA SER A 53 4.55 10.16 18.65
C SER A 53 5.15 8.76 18.44
N PHE A 54 5.62 8.09 19.49
CA PHE A 54 6.32 6.80 19.39
C PHE A 54 5.94 5.94 20.58
N LYS A 55 5.70 4.64 20.36
CA LYS A 55 5.41 3.70 21.45
C LYS A 55 5.88 2.30 21.13
N PHE A 56 6.57 1.67 22.07
CA PHE A 56 6.68 0.21 22.15
C PHE A 56 5.69 -0.32 23.19
N ASN A 57 4.87 -1.29 22.79
CA ASN A 57 3.97 -2.03 23.68
C ASN A 57 4.58 -3.42 23.94
N ASN A 58 4.96 -3.69 25.19
CA ASN A 58 5.61 -4.91 25.60
C ASN A 58 4.66 -6.11 25.64
N THR A 59 3.36 -5.88 25.84
CA THR A 59 2.37 -6.96 25.82
C THR A 59 2.18 -7.53 24.42
N SER A 60 2.11 -6.66 23.40
CA SER A 60 1.95 -7.07 22.00
C SER A 60 3.28 -7.21 21.24
N ASN A 61 4.39 -6.73 21.78
CA ASN A 61 5.68 -6.55 21.10
C ASN A 61 5.57 -5.68 19.84
N PHE A 62 4.71 -4.68 19.86
CA PHE A 62 4.46 -3.83 18.70
C PHE A 62 5.10 -2.45 18.87
N LEU A 63 5.66 -1.96 17.78
CA LEU A 63 6.16 -0.60 17.63
C LEU A 63 5.15 0.27 16.87
N GLY A 64 4.68 1.34 17.51
CA GLY A 64 3.80 2.36 16.95
C GLY A 64 4.52 3.69 16.73
N ILE A 65 4.24 4.37 15.61
CA ILE A 65 4.62 5.77 15.38
C ILE A 65 3.35 6.55 15.01
N GLY A 66 3.03 7.60 15.77
CA GLY A 66 1.81 8.39 15.65
C GLY A 66 0.53 7.64 16.05
N ILE A 67 0.67 6.52 16.78
CA ILE A 67 -0.45 5.71 17.24
C ILE A 67 -0.19 5.06 18.61
N ASP A 68 -1.17 5.16 19.50
CA ASP A 68 -1.05 4.67 20.89
C ASP A 68 -1.46 3.20 21.06
N THR A 69 -2.20 2.66 20.08
CA THR A 69 -2.66 1.27 20.02
C THR A 69 -2.31 0.65 18.66
N PRO A 70 -1.03 0.29 18.43
CA PRO A 70 -0.62 -0.36 17.19
C PRO A 70 -1.38 -1.68 16.98
N THR A 71 -1.72 -1.99 15.72
CA THR A 71 -2.48 -3.20 15.33
C THR A 71 -1.64 -4.17 14.51
N ALA A 72 -0.35 -3.87 14.35
CA ALA A 72 0.65 -4.65 13.66
C ALA A 72 1.99 -4.43 14.35
N ALA A 73 2.94 -5.35 14.14
CA ALA A 73 4.28 -5.30 14.76
C ALA A 73 5.00 -3.97 14.51
N PHE A 74 4.82 -3.37 13.34
CA PHE A 74 5.19 -2.00 13.07
C PHE A 74 3.97 -1.27 12.49
N HIS A 75 3.45 -0.27 13.19
CA HIS A 75 2.29 0.51 12.75
C HIS A 75 2.61 2.00 12.78
N VAL A 76 2.68 2.60 11.60
CA VAL A 76 2.83 4.03 11.43
C VAL A 76 1.48 4.63 11.04
N ASN A 77 1.03 5.64 11.78
CA ASN A 77 -0.21 6.36 11.50
C ASN A 77 0.03 7.86 11.64
N TYR A 78 -0.05 8.58 10.53
CA TYR A 78 0.03 10.04 10.53
C TYR A 78 -1.35 10.62 10.20
N LYS A 79 -1.88 11.47 11.09
CA LYS A 79 -3.23 12.06 10.99
C LYS A 79 -3.28 13.39 10.24
N THR A 80 -2.15 14.04 10.01
CA THR A 80 -2.06 15.33 9.30
C THR A 80 -1.38 15.15 7.94
N ALA A 81 -1.81 15.96 6.97
CA ALA A 81 -1.22 15.97 5.63
C ALA A 81 0.22 16.49 5.73
N SER A 82 1.20 15.58 5.79
CA SER A 82 2.62 15.93 5.76
C SER A 82 3.45 14.71 5.36
N ALA A 83 4.34 14.95 4.39
CA ALA A 83 5.39 14.08 3.83
C ALA A 83 5.00 12.64 3.45
N PRO A 84 5.51 12.10 2.33
CA PRO A 84 5.33 10.67 2.03
C PRO A 84 5.96 9.83 3.15
N PHE A 85 5.30 8.75 3.56
CA PHE A 85 5.95 7.71 4.34
C PHE A 85 6.91 6.96 3.41
N LEU A 86 8.22 7.20 3.57
CA LEU A 86 9.28 6.56 2.81
C LEU A 86 10.05 5.60 3.73
N LEU A 87 10.23 4.37 3.27
CA LEU A 87 11.25 3.47 3.80
C LEU A 87 12.43 3.52 2.81
N GLU A 88 13.31 4.50 2.99
CA GLU A 88 14.37 4.80 2.03
C GLU A 88 15.74 4.33 2.52
N ARG A 89 16.51 3.75 1.60
CA ARG A 89 17.94 3.46 1.76
C ARG A 89 18.65 4.02 0.55
N GLU A 90 19.52 5.00 0.77
CA GLU A 90 20.41 5.57 -0.25
C GLU A 90 21.81 4.95 -0.15
N LEU A 91 22.51 4.83 -1.28
CA LEU A 91 23.86 4.28 -1.36
C LEU A 91 24.65 5.04 -2.43
N ASP A 92 25.85 5.48 -2.11
CA ASP A 92 26.75 6.17 -3.05
C ASP A 92 27.72 5.21 -3.79
N ASN A 93 27.51 3.91 -3.67
CA ASN A 93 28.38 2.88 -4.26
C ASN A 93 27.57 1.66 -4.70
N SER A 94 28.24 0.71 -5.36
CA SER A 94 27.62 -0.52 -5.86
C SER A 94 27.12 -1.40 -4.71
N GLY A 95 25.82 -1.60 -4.62
CA GLY A 95 25.20 -2.52 -3.67
C GLY A 95 23.72 -2.73 -3.96
N ALA A 96 23.19 -3.91 -3.64
CA ALA A 96 21.77 -4.20 -3.79
C ALA A 96 20.97 -3.59 -2.62
N VAL A 97 19.83 -2.98 -2.96
CA VAL A 97 18.77 -2.64 -2.01
C VAL A 97 17.66 -3.67 -2.20
N SER A 98 17.25 -4.34 -1.12
CA SER A 98 16.21 -5.38 -1.15
C SER A 98 15.19 -5.12 -0.06
N LEU A 99 13.93 -5.44 -0.36
CA LEU A 99 12.89 -5.70 0.61
C LEU A 99 12.57 -7.19 0.54
N THR A 100 12.86 -7.92 1.62
CA THR A 100 12.67 -9.38 1.70
C THR A 100 11.51 -9.71 2.64
N ALA A 101 10.69 -10.67 2.25
CA ALA A 101 9.61 -11.19 3.08
C ALA A 101 9.61 -12.72 3.03
N ASP A 102 10.07 -13.36 4.10
CA ASP A 102 10.10 -14.81 4.22
C ASP A 102 8.91 -15.31 5.05
N ASN A 103 8.30 -16.40 4.59
CA ASN A 103 7.25 -17.10 5.32
C ASN A 103 7.64 -18.57 5.45
N TYR A 104 7.68 -19.07 6.69
CA TYR A 104 7.97 -20.47 6.98
C TYR A 104 6.71 -21.12 7.55
N ALA A 105 6.21 -22.15 6.86
CA ALA A 105 5.08 -22.96 7.32
C ALA A 105 5.56 -24.27 7.96
N ALA A 106 4.80 -24.79 8.93
CA ALA A 106 5.09 -26.09 9.52
C ALA A 106 4.90 -27.22 8.50
N ALA A 107 5.79 -28.23 8.55
CA ALA A 107 5.90 -29.28 7.53
C ALA A 107 4.62 -30.09 7.26
N ASN A 108 3.70 -30.19 8.22
CA ASN A 108 2.50 -31.03 8.12
C ASN A 108 1.22 -30.33 8.65
N GLY A 109 1.03 -29.03 8.38
CA GLY A 109 -0.15 -28.32 8.89
C GLY A 109 -0.49 -27.01 8.18
N GLY A 110 -1.25 -27.11 7.09
CA GLY A 110 -2.38 -26.20 6.79
C GLY A 110 -2.13 -24.78 6.28
N SER A 111 -0.92 -24.20 6.36
CA SER A 111 -0.70 -22.85 5.82
C SER A 111 -0.40 -22.87 4.32
N LEU A 112 -1.40 -22.53 3.50
CA LEU A 112 -1.27 -22.34 2.04
C LEU A 112 -0.93 -20.90 1.65
N VAL A 113 -0.57 -20.06 2.63
CA VAL A 113 -0.36 -18.61 2.42
C VAL A 113 1.14 -18.29 2.44
N GLY A 114 1.56 -17.44 1.50
CA GLY A 114 2.93 -16.94 1.40
C GLY A 114 3.05 -15.44 1.69
N SER A 115 4.24 -14.90 1.49
CA SER A 115 4.52 -13.47 1.61
C SER A 115 3.92 -12.67 0.45
N GLY A 116 3.48 -11.44 0.72
CA GLY A 116 2.94 -10.56 -0.32
C GLY A 116 2.87 -9.11 0.11
N MET A 117 2.50 -8.25 -0.83
CA MET A 117 2.26 -6.82 -0.61
C MET A 117 0.78 -6.52 -0.80
N LEU A 118 0.17 -5.82 0.17
CA LEU A 118 -1.22 -5.39 0.09
C LEU A 118 -1.28 -3.88 -0.16
N PHE A 119 -1.73 -3.49 -1.33
CA PHE A 119 -2.06 -2.10 -1.65
C PHE A 119 -3.57 -1.90 -1.52
N ARG A 120 -3.98 -0.89 -0.75
CA ARG A 120 -5.37 -0.49 -0.60
C ARG A 120 -5.47 1.02 -0.65
N PHE A 121 -6.48 1.48 -1.35
CA PHE A 121 -6.83 2.89 -1.41
C PHE A 121 -8.31 3.04 -1.09
N SER A 122 -8.63 4.03 -0.27
CA SER A 122 -9.98 4.55 -0.09
C SER A 122 -9.90 6.06 -0.18
N LYS A 123 -11.01 6.68 -0.56
CA LYS A 123 -11.19 8.10 -0.33
C LYS A 123 -11.61 8.33 1.13
N GLY A 124 -11.78 9.60 1.53
CA GLY A 124 -12.14 9.96 2.91
C GLY A 124 -10.96 9.87 3.87
N THR A 125 -11.24 9.58 5.14
CA THR A 125 -10.22 9.44 6.20
C THR A 125 -10.21 8.03 6.75
N LYS A 126 -9.18 7.66 7.52
CA LYS A 126 -9.14 6.37 8.23
C LYS A 126 -10.36 6.16 9.13
N SER A 127 -10.88 7.23 9.75
CA SER A 127 -12.06 7.17 10.63
C SER A 127 -13.39 7.22 9.89
N SER A 128 -13.40 7.72 8.66
CA SER A 128 -14.58 7.81 7.80
C SER A 128 -14.19 7.56 6.34
N PRO A 129 -13.89 6.31 5.96
CA PRO A 129 -13.50 5.99 4.59
C PRO A 129 -14.70 6.12 3.65
N SER A 130 -14.43 6.46 2.39
CA SER A 130 -15.43 6.53 1.33
C SER A 130 -14.97 5.74 0.11
N ASN A 131 -15.94 5.39 -0.74
CA ASN A 131 -15.68 4.65 -1.97
C ASN A 131 -14.66 5.37 -2.86
N VAL A 132 -13.84 4.58 -3.52
CA VAL A 132 -13.03 5.00 -4.67
C VAL A 132 -13.95 5.36 -5.85
N ALA A 133 -13.41 6.06 -6.84
CA ALA A 133 -14.08 6.48 -8.06
C ALA A 133 -13.36 5.95 -9.30
N ASN A 134 -14.03 5.98 -10.45
CA ASN A 134 -13.45 5.60 -11.74
C ASN A 134 -12.12 6.36 -11.99
N GLY A 135 -11.08 5.63 -12.38
CA GLY A 135 -9.73 6.17 -12.60
C GLY A 135 -8.88 6.35 -11.34
N ASP A 136 -9.43 6.10 -10.14
CA ASP A 136 -8.61 6.08 -8.93
C ASP A 136 -7.60 4.92 -9.00
N ARG A 137 -6.34 5.20 -8.66
CA ARG A 137 -5.28 4.18 -8.60
C ARG A 137 -5.25 3.53 -7.22
N LEU A 138 -5.46 2.21 -7.20
CA LEU A 138 -5.53 1.39 -5.99
C LEU A 138 -4.15 1.01 -5.44
N GLY A 139 -3.18 0.87 -6.33
CA GLY A 139 -1.81 0.49 -6.00
C GLY A 139 -0.91 0.54 -7.24
N PHE A 140 0.40 0.54 -7.01
CA PHE A 140 1.38 0.55 -8.11
C PHE A 140 2.72 -0.04 -7.70
N LEU A 141 3.42 -0.57 -8.69
CA LEU A 141 4.86 -0.76 -8.71
C LEU A 141 5.41 0.20 -9.76
N THR A 142 6.33 1.07 -9.37
CA THR A 142 6.89 2.09 -10.26
C THR A 142 8.39 1.96 -10.29
N PHE A 143 8.94 2.01 -11.51
CA PHE A 143 10.36 1.90 -11.79
C PHE A 143 10.83 3.22 -12.39
N GLY A 144 12.02 3.64 -12.02
CA GLY A 144 12.57 4.90 -12.47
C GLY A 144 14.09 4.92 -12.51
N GLY A 145 14.61 6.00 -13.06
CA GLY A 145 16.04 6.25 -13.15
C GLY A 145 16.34 7.74 -13.33
N MET A 146 17.59 8.12 -13.09
CA MET A 146 18.06 9.49 -13.30
C MET A 146 18.37 9.72 -14.78
N ALA A 147 17.77 10.75 -15.37
CA ALA A 147 18.09 11.19 -16.72
C ALA A 147 17.85 12.69 -16.89
N GLY A 148 18.84 13.40 -17.44
CA GLY A 148 18.77 14.85 -17.61
C GLY A 148 18.63 15.61 -16.29
N GLY A 149 19.38 15.19 -15.25
CA GLY A 149 19.44 15.88 -13.96
C GLY A 149 18.25 15.66 -13.01
N ALA A 150 17.32 14.77 -13.35
CA ALA A 150 16.16 14.48 -12.50
C ALA A 150 15.84 12.99 -12.43
N MET A 151 15.30 12.54 -11.31
CA MET A 151 14.69 11.22 -11.17
C MET A 151 13.39 11.17 -11.99
N ARG A 152 13.24 10.12 -12.79
CA ARG A 152 12.07 9.93 -13.67
C ARG A 152 11.48 8.55 -13.45
N HIS A 153 10.16 8.47 -13.33
CA HIS A 153 9.43 7.21 -13.26
C HIS A 153 9.07 6.76 -14.67
N THR A 154 9.80 5.81 -15.25
CA THR A 154 9.77 5.49 -16.68
C THR A 154 9.07 4.16 -17.01
N ALA A 155 8.75 3.34 -16.01
CA ALA A 155 7.88 2.18 -16.16
C ALA A 155 7.01 1.97 -14.93
N ALA A 156 5.85 1.33 -15.10
CA ALA A 156 4.96 1.03 -13.98
C ALA A 156 4.05 -0.17 -14.26
N ILE A 157 3.60 -0.81 -13.17
CA ILE A 157 2.45 -1.70 -13.11
C ILE A 157 1.44 -1.04 -12.19
N ASN A 158 0.25 -0.68 -12.68
CA ASN A 158 -0.77 0.01 -11.90
C ASN A 158 -2.04 -0.84 -11.82
N ALA A 159 -2.67 -0.86 -10.65
CA ALA A 159 -4.04 -1.34 -10.47
C ALA A 159 -4.96 -0.12 -10.30
N LEU A 160 -6.01 -0.04 -11.11
CA LEU A 160 -6.95 1.09 -11.13
C LEU A 160 -8.40 0.62 -11.09
N VAL A 161 -9.27 1.51 -10.64
CA VAL A 161 -10.72 1.36 -10.76
C VAL A 161 -11.13 1.59 -12.22
N ASP A 162 -11.83 0.60 -12.79
CA ASP A 162 -12.33 0.65 -14.16
C ASP A 162 -13.69 1.39 -14.22
N ALA A 163 -14.12 1.70 -15.44
CA ALA A 163 -15.45 2.21 -15.67
C ALA A 163 -16.52 1.20 -15.23
N GLY A 164 -17.60 1.70 -14.62
CA GLY A 164 -18.73 0.87 -14.20
C GLY A 164 -19.33 1.31 -12.86
N THR A 165 -20.15 0.45 -12.28
CA THR A 165 -20.83 0.73 -11.00
C THR A 165 -19.93 0.37 -9.83
N ILE A 166 -19.72 1.32 -8.92
CA ILE A 166 -18.96 1.13 -7.68
C ILE A 166 -19.92 1.04 -6.51
N SER A 167 -19.91 -0.08 -5.78
CA SER A 167 -20.84 -0.39 -4.70
C SER A 167 -20.29 -1.49 -3.77
N SER A 168 -21.08 -1.90 -2.78
CA SER A 168 -20.74 -3.03 -1.89
C SER A 168 -20.64 -4.38 -2.62
N THR A 169 -21.19 -4.51 -3.82
CA THR A 169 -21.21 -5.76 -4.59
C THR A 169 -20.49 -5.65 -5.94
N SER A 170 -19.89 -4.49 -6.24
CA SER A 170 -19.25 -4.25 -7.53
C SER A 170 -18.13 -3.23 -7.40
N LEU A 171 -16.92 -3.63 -7.78
CA LEU A 171 -15.77 -2.75 -7.91
C LEU A 171 -14.96 -3.22 -9.13
N PRO A 172 -15.34 -2.80 -10.35
CA PRO A 172 -14.60 -3.19 -11.54
C PRO A 172 -13.22 -2.55 -11.52
N THR A 173 -12.20 -3.33 -11.88
CA THR A 173 -10.80 -2.91 -11.83
C THR A 173 -10.04 -3.43 -13.04
N TYR A 174 -8.98 -2.74 -13.42
CA TYR A 174 -8.03 -3.22 -14.41
C TYR A 174 -6.59 -3.09 -13.91
N ILE A 175 -5.70 -3.90 -14.49
CA ILE A 175 -4.25 -3.78 -14.29
C ILE A 175 -3.64 -3.34 -15.62
N GLU A 176 -2.81 -2.31 -15.58
CA GLU A 176 -2.05 -1.83 -16.73
C GLU A 176 -0.53 -1.94 -16.52
N PHE A 177 0.18 -2.15 -17.62
CA PHE A 177 1.63 -2.13 -17.73
C PHE A 177 2.00 -0.95 -18.63
N ALA A 178 2.82 -0.04 -18.12
CA ALA A 178 3.18 1.19 -18.80
C ALA A 178 4.69 1.33 -18.97
N THR A 179 5.11 1.79 -20.15
CA THR A 179 6.52 2.05 -20.48
C THR A 179 6.69 3.36 -21.25
N THR A 180 7.84 4.01 -21.10
CA THR A 180 8.21 5.21 -21.85
C THR A 180 8.91 4.85 -23.16
N ALA A 181 8.45 5.41 -24.28
CA ALA A 181 9.09 5.21 -25.58
C ALA A 181 10.43 5.97 -25.67
N ASN A 182 11.32 5.54 -26.57
CA ASN A 182 12.52 6.31 -26.92
C ASN A 182 12.13 7.72 -27.40
N GLY A 183 12.91 8.73 -27.00
CA GLY A 183 12.64 10.14 -27.29
C GLY A 183 11.51 10.77 -26.47
N SER A 184 11.00 10.07 -25.45
CA SER A 184 9.96 10.58 -24.55
C SER A 184 10.37 10.44 -23.09
N VAL A 185 9.69 11.20 -22.22
CA VAL A 185 9.75 11.06 -20.76
C VAL A 185 8.39 10.69 -20.16
N SER A 186 7.35 10.61 -21.01
CA SER A 186 5.98 10.27 -20.64
C SER A 186 5.72 8.79 -20.90
N ARG A 187 5.30 8.08 -19.85
CA ARG A 187 4.88 6.69 -19.95
C ARG A 187 3.57 6.59 -20.72
N LEU A 188 3.42 5.51 -21.46
CA LEU A 188 2.18 5.10 -22.10
C LEU A 188 1.83 3.67 -21.69
N GLU A 189 0.54 3.39 -21.57
CA GLU A 189 0.05 2.01 -21.41
C GLU A 189 0.39 1.16 -22.64
N ARG A 190 0.88 -0.05 -22.40
CA ARG A 190 1.22 -1.03 -23.45
C ARG A 190 0.35 -2.27 -23.39
N LEU A 191 0.03 -2.73 -22.18
CA LEU A 191 -0.80 -3.90 -21.93
C LEU A 191 -1.75 -3.64 -20.78
N ARG A 192 -3.00 -4.09 -20.90
CA ARG A 192 -3.99 -4.05 -19.83
C ARG A 192 -4.75 -5.36 -19.72
N ILE A 193 -4.97 -5.84 -18.51
CA ILE A 193 -6.02 -6.82 -18.21
C ILE A 193 -7.21 -6.03 -17.68
N ALA A 194 -8.28 -5.99 -18.46
CA ALA A 194 -9.45 -5.17 -18.16
C ALA A 194 -10.42 -5.84 -17.16
N GLY A 195 -11.41 -5.09 -16.67
CA GLY A 195 -12.40 -5.64 -15.73
C GLY A 195 -13.27 -6.77 -16.29
N ASP A 196 -13.30 -6.95 -17.61
CA ASP A 196 -13.95 -8.08 -18.30
C ASP A 196 -13.00 -9.29 -18.48
N GLY A 197 -11.79 -9.24 -17.93
CA GLY A 197 -10.76 -10.28 -18.01
C GLY A 197 -9.98 -10.32 -19.32
N ARG A 198 -10.27 -9.44 -20.29
CA ARG A 198 -9.59 -9.44 -21.59
C ARG A 198 -8.25 -8.72 -21.52
N ILE A 199 -7.27 -9.25 -22.25
CA ILE A 199 -5.99 -8.57 -22.49
C ILE A 199 -6.18 -7.56 -23.64
N ARG A 200 -5.78 -6.32 -23.41
CA ARG A 200 -5.78 -5.23 -24.38
C ARG A 200 -4.34 -4.79 -24.60
N LEU A 201 -3.96 -4.68 -25.87
CA LEU A 201 -2.69 -4.13 -26.29
C LEU A 201 -2.94 -2.72 -26.80
N SER A 202 -2.27 -1.75 -26.20
CA SER A 202 -2.46 -0.33 -26.48
C SER A 202 -1.14 0.31 -26.88
N ASN A 203 -1.24 1.40 -27.65
CA ASN A 203 -0.11 2.22 -28.09
C ASN A 203 1.05 1.38 -28.63
N GLN A 204 0.70 0.34 -29.40
CA GLN A 204 1.69 -0.51 -30.06
C GLN A 204 2.46 0.32 -31.08
N PRO A 205 3.72 -0.06 -31.39
CA PRO A 205 4.40 0.48 -32.55
C PRO A 205 3.52 0.35 -33.80
N ALA A 206 3.65 1.31 -34.72
CA ALA A 206 2.96 1.21 -36.00
C ALA A 206 3.29 -0.13 -36.69
N ALA A 207 2.37 -0.60 -37.54
CA ALA A 207 2.58 -1.80 -38.34
C ALA A 207 3.97 -1.76 -39.00
N PRO A 208 4.79 -2.82 -38.84
CA PRO A 208 6.14 -2.78 -39.36
C PRO A 208 6.11 -2.71 -40.89
N ALA A 209 6.84 -1.76 -41.47
CA ALA A 209 7.16 -1.79 -42.88
C ALA A 209 7.97 -3.07 -43.20
N ASN A 210 8.02 -3.48 -44.48
CA ASN A 210 8.86 -4.60 -44.89
C ASN A 210 10.30 -4.37 -44.41
N ASN A 211 10.84 -5.30 -43.62
CA ASN A 211 12.17 -5.27 -42.99
C ASN A 211 12.36 -4.23 -41.86
N ALA A 212 11.28 -3.72 -41.26
CA ALA A 212 11.39 -2.89 -40.06
C ALA A 212 12.14 -3.65 -38.95
N ALA A 213 12.93 -2.90 -38.17
CA ALA A 213 13.76 -3.48 -37.14
C ALA A 213 12.93 -4.28 -36.12
N CYS A 214 13.34 -5.52 -35.86
CA CYS A 214 12.69 -6.37 -34.87
C CYS A 214 13.63 -7.44 -34.33
N THR A 215 13.38 -7.84 -33.09
CA THR A 215 14.04 -8.97 -32.44
C THR A 215 13.12 -10.18 -32.50
N THR A 216 13.68 -11.36 -32.73
CA THR A 216 12.93 -12.61 -32.75
C THR A 216 12.06 -12.73 -31.49
N GLY A 217 10.75 -12.95 -31.68
CA GLY A 217 9.77 -13.02 -30.59
C GLY A 217 8.94 -11.74 -30.41
N ASP A 218 9.31 -10.61 -31.03
CA ASP A 218 8.49 -9.41 -31.02
C ASP A 218 7.12 -9.69 -31.65
N MET A 219 6.06 -9.17 -31.03
CA MET A 219 4.68 -9.29 -31.50
C MET A 219 4.03 -7.91 -31.59
N ILE A 220 3.27 -7.67 -32.67
CA ILE A 220 2.49 -6.43 -32.84
C ILE A 220 1.06 -6.80 -33.25
N LEU A 221 0.10 -6.30 -32.48
CA LEU A 221 -1.31 -6.32 -32.86
C LEU A 221 -1.64 -5.05 -33.65
N ASP A 222 -1.84 -5.19 -34.95
CA ASP A 222 -2.31 -4.13 -35.83
C ASP A 222 -3.83 -4.28 -36.02
N ALA A 223 -4.56 -3.95 -34.94
CA ALA A 223 -6.02 -4.04 -34.93
C ALA A 223 -6.69 -3.20 -36.05
N PRO A 224 -6.24 -1.96 -36.36
CA PRO A 224 -6.84 -1.17 -37.43
C PRO A 224 -6.81 -1.83 -38.81
N ASN A 225 -5.72 -2.54 -39.15
CA ASN A 225 -5.61 -3.23 -40.43
C ASN A 225 -5.94 -4.73 -40.34
N GLY A 226 -6.23 -5.25 -39.15
CA GLY A 226 -6.67 -6.62 -38.94
C GLY A 226 -5.56 -7.66 -39.04
N PHE A 227 -4.35 -7.36 -38.55
CA PHE A 227 -3.22 -8.31 -38.59
C PHE A 227 -2.58 -8.52 -37.21
N LEU A 228 -2.10 -9.75 -36.98
CA LEU A 228 -1.09 -10.04 -35.97
C LEU A 228 0.25 -10.24 -36.65
N TYR A 229 1.27 -9.50 -36.22
CA TYR A 229 2.64 -9.65 -36.66
C TYR A 229 3.48 -10.40 -35.62
N LEU A 230 4.38 -11.26 -36.09
CA LEU A 230 5.38 -11.97 -35.29
C LEU A 230 6.75 -11.87 -35.97
N CYS A 231 7.75 -11.39 -35.25
CA CYS A 231 9.13 -11.37 -35.73
C CYS A 231 9.73 -12.77 -35.56
N THR A 232 9.96 -13.48 -36.67
CA THR A 232 10.47 -14.88 -36.66
C THR A 232 11.98 -14.98 -36.81
N GLY A 233 12.64 -13.86 -37.05
CA GLY A 233 14.09 -13.70 -37.18
C GLY A 233 14.43 -12.22 -37.18
N THR A 234 15.69 -11.84 -36.99
CA THR A 234 16.10 -10.42 -36.98
C THR A 234 15.55 -9.67 -38.19
N ASN A 235 14.75 -8.63 -37.95
CA ASN A 235 14.10 -7.81 -38.97
C ASN A 235 13.21 -8.59 -39.96
N SER A 236 12.73 -9.79 -39.56
CA SER A 236 11.92 -10.68 -40.39
C SER A 236 10.53 -10.86 -39.78
N TRP A 237 9.57 -10.09 -40.29
CA TRP A 237 8.18 -10.15 -39.87
C TRP A 237 7.38 -11.18 -40.65
N LYS A 238 6.59 -11.98 -39.94
CA LYS A 238 5.46 -12.74 -40.47
C LYS A 238 4.17 -12.10 -39.95
N ARG A 239 3.08 -12.28 -40.70
CA ARG A 239 1.76 -11.80 -40.28
C ARG A 239 0.67 -12.81 -40.59
N THR A 240 -0.39 -12.79 -39.79
CA THR A 240 -1.65 -13.47 -40.08
C THR A 240 -2.77 -12.43 -40.11
N SER A 241 -3.71 -12.54 -41.05
CA SER A 241 -4.92 -11.72 -41.06
C SER A 241 -5.95 -12.27 -40.06
N PHE A 242 -6.76 -11.39 -39.50
CA PHE A 242 -7.95 -11.74 -38.72
C PHE A 242 -9.23 -11.75 -39.58
N ALA A 243 -9.17 -11.17 -40.78
CA ALA A 243 -10.24 -11.31 -41.76
C ALA A 243 -10.14 -12.68 -42.44
N ALA A 244 -11.26 -13.40 -42.48
CA ALA A 244 -11.45 -14.47 -43.45
C ALA A 244 -11.45 -13.82 -44.85
N TYR A 245 -10.65 -14.39 -45.76
CA TYR A 245 -10.72 -14.03 -47.18
C TYR A 245 -12.07 -14.41 -47.77
#